data_AF-A0A2V5IV00-F1
#
_entry.id   AF-A0A2V5IV00-F1
#
_cell.length_a   1.000
_cell.length_b   1.000
_cell.length_c   1.000
_cell.angle_alpha   90.00
_cell.angle_beta   90.00
_cell.angle_gamma   90.00
#
_symmetry.space_group_name_H-M   'P 1'
#
loop_
_entity.id
_entity.type
_entity.pdbx_description
1 polymer ?
#
loop_
_entity_poly.entity_id
_entity_poly.type
_entity_poly.pdbx_seq_one_letter_code
_entity_poly.pdbx_strand_id
1 'polypeptide(L)' 'MRDLSEYFRREHGMSRRRSGFMSREIYRDESLSREWLPTGWHESIYPPAIAFTRRGGHLGEPFTPKQHAAWLKAGGDRA' A
#
# COMPACT_ATOMS: atom_id res chain seq x y z
N MET A 1 -19.76 -3.22 -2.64
CA MET A 1 -19.29 -4.03 -1.49
C MET A 1 -20.48 -4.83 -0.98
N ARG A 2 -20.42 -6.17 -0.92
CA ARG A 2 -21.48 -6.97 -0.29
C ARG A 2 -21.54 -6.62 1.21
N ASP A 3 -22.72 -6.68 1.83
CA ASP A 3 -22.90 -6.33 3.25
C ASP A 3 -22.10 -7.29 4.14
N LEU A 4 -21.13 -6.76 4.89
CA LEU A 4 -20.32 -7.52 5.85
C LEU A 4 -21.20 -8.27 6.85
N SER A 5 -22.33 -7.67 7.24
CA SER A 5 -23.27 -8.30 8.17
C SER A 5 -23.89 -9.56 7.57
N GLU A 6 -24.15 -9.55 6.26
CA GLU A 6 -24.67 -10.72 5.56
C GLU A 6 -23.58 -11.79 5.38
N TYR A 7 -22.36 -11.39 5.04
CA TYR A 7 -21.19 -12.28 4.98
C TYR A 7 -20.99 -13.05 6.29
N PHE A 8 -20.95 -12.34 7.43
CA PHE A 8 -20.78 -12.98 8.74
C PHE A 8 -21.93 -13.92 9.12
N ARG A 9 -23.15 -13.63 8.68
CA ARG A 9 -24.30 -14.51 8.92
C ARG A 9 -24.22 -15.79 8.08
N ARG A 10 -23.79 -15.69 6.82
CA ARG A 10 -23.74 -16.81 5.88
C ARG A 10 -22.52 -17.70 6.12
N GLU A 11 -21.33 -17.11 6.17
CA GLU A 11 -20.07 -17.85 6.23
C GLU A 11 -19.70 -18.28 7.66
N HIS A 12 -20.06 -17.46 8.65
CA HIS A 12 -19.69 -17.71 10.06
C HIS A 12 -20.90 -18.02 10.96
N GLY A 13 -22.09 -18.18 10.39
CA GLY A 13 -23.31 -18.55 11.13
C GLY A 13 -23.70 -17.55 12.24
N MET A 14 -23.25 -16.30 12.17
CA MET A 14 -23.47 -15.35 13.25
C MET A 14 -24.94 -14.93 13.38
N SER A 15 -25.39 -14.62 14.61
CA SER A 15 -26.69 -13.99 14.83
C SER A 15 -26.71 -12.56 14.27
N ARG A 16 -27.89 -12.03 13.95
CA ARG A 16 -28.04 -10.66 13.39
C ARG A 16 -27.39 -9.57 14.25
N ARG A 17 -27.47 -9.70 15.58
CA ARG A 17 -26.85 -8.73 16.51
C ARG A 17 -25.33 -8.84 16.48
N ARG A 18 -24.80 -10.07 16.48
CA ARG A 18 -23.36 -10.33 16.48
C ARG A 18 -22.71 -9.95 15.14
N SER A 19 -23.39 -10.24 14.02
CA SER A 19 -22.90 -9.85 12.69
C SER A 19 -22.84 -8.33 12.53
N GLY A 20 -23.84 -7.61 13.04
CA GLY A 20 -23.85 -6.15 13.03
C GLY A 20 -22.78 -5.53 13.94
N PHE A 21 -22.50 -6.15 15.08
CA PHE A 21 -21.37 -5.77 15.93
C PHE A 21 -20.03 -6.02 15.22
N MET A 22 -19.80 -7.25 14.74
CA MET A 22 -18.56 -7.64 14.07
C MET A 22 -18.26 -6.75 12.86
N SER A 23 -19.27 -6.46 12.04
CA SER A 23 -19.11 -5.59 10.88
C SER A 23 -18.60 -4.20 11.23
N ARG A 24 -18.96 -3.66 12.41
CA ARG A 24 -18.46 -2.36 12.86
C ARG A 24 -17.03 -2.45 13.37
N GLU A 25 -16.70 -3.53 14.09
CA GLU A 25 -15.35 -3.73 14.64
C GLU A 25 -14.32 -3.95 13.52
N ILE A 26 -14.69 -4.62 12.44
CA ILE A 26 -13.85 -4.79 11.25
C ILE A 26 -13.36 -3.46 10.66
N TYR A 27 -14.18 -2.39 10.72
CA TYR A 27 -13.77 -1.06 10.24
C TYR A 27 -12.90 -0.29 11.25
N ARG A 28 -12.77 -0.80 12.48
CA ARG A 28 -12.02 -0.16 13.56
C ARG A 28 -10.68 -0.84 13.81
N ASP A 29 -10.61 -2.14 13.57
CA ASP A 29 -9.43 -2.96 13.83
C ASP A 29 -9.00 -3.72 12.57
N GLU A 30 -7.86 -3.33 12.02
CA GLU A 30 -7.24 -3.94 10.84
C GLU A 30 -6.88 -5.41 11.07
N SER A 31 -6.46 -5.77 12.28
CA SER A 31 -6.06 -7.15 12.60
C SER A 31 -7.27 -8.08 12.52
N LEU A 32 -8.39 -7.63 13.09
CA LEU A 32 -9.69 -8.30 12.99
C LEU A 32 -10.16 -8.40 11.53
N SER A 33 -9.98 -7.35 10.74
CA SER A 33 -10.27 -7.37 9.31
C SER A 33 -9.47 -8.45 8.57
N ARG A 34 -8.16 -8.56 8.86
CA ARG A 34 -7.28 -9.53 8.21
C ARG A 34 -7.58 -10.98 8.61
N GLU A 35 -7.99 -11.22 9.84
CA GLU A 35 -8.32 -12.56 10.33
C GLU A 35 -9.64 -13.09 9.75
N TRP A 36 -10.65 -12.22 9.63
CA TRP A 36 -12.03 -12.63 9.36
C TRP A 36 -12.47 -12.46 7.91
N LEU A 37 -11.83 -11.57 7.15
CA LEU A 37 -12.21 -11.28 5.77
C LEU A 37 -11.27 -11.94 4.76
N PRO A 38 -11.79 -12.27 3.56
CA PRO A 38 -10.94 -12.59 2.43
C PRO A 38 -9.99 -11.42 2.10
N THR A 39 -8.78 -11.75 1.64
CA THR A 39 -7.71 -10.77 1.37
C THR A 39 -8.18 -9.58 0.53
N GLY A 40 -8.90 -9.81 -0.58
CA GLY A 40 -9.37 -8.72 -1.43
C GLY A 40 -10.40 -7.80 -0.76
N TRP A 41 -11.14 -8.29 0.24
CA TRP A 41 -12.06 -7.46 1.01
C TRP A 41 -11.30 -6.69 2.09
N HIS A 42 -10.36 -7.33 2.77
CA HIS A 42 -9.47 -6.66 3.71
C HIS A 42 -8.72 -5.50 3.04
N GLU A 43 -8.08 -5.75 1.90
CA GLU A 43 -7.33 -4.74 1.13
C GLU A 43 -8.23 -3.60 0.60
N SER A 44 -9.53 -3.85 0.42
CA SER A 44 -10.46 -2.78 0.04
C SER A 44 -10.81 -1.84 1.20
N ILE A 45 -10.74 -2.32 2.45
CA ILE A 45 -10.98 -1.52 3.67
C ILE A 45 -9.69 -0.89 4.15
N TYR A 46 -8.62 -1.67 4.19
CA TYR A 46 -7.26 -1.29 4.59
C TYR A 46 -6.33 -1.51 3.40
N PRO A 47 -6.33 -0.58 2.43
CA PRO A 47 -5.42 -0.68 1.30
C PRO A 47 -3.98 -0.71 1.81
N PRO A 48 -3.12 -1.59 1.25
CA PRO A 48 -1.72 -1.61 1.62
C PRO A 48 -1.16 -0.22 1.43
N ALA A 49 -0.32 0.22 2.37
CA ALA A 49 0.40 1.47 2.21
C ALA A 49 1.31 1.33 1.00
N ILE A 50 0.80 1.72 -0.17
CA ILE A 50 1.60 1.83 -1.38
C ILE A 50 2.57 2.93 -1.05
N ALA A 51 3.81 2.56 -0.71
CA ALA A 51 4.89 3.51 -0.64
C ALA A 51 4.90 4.19 -2.00
N PHE A 52 4.43 5.44 -2.06
CA PHE A 52 4.81 6.34 -3.12
C PHE A 52 6.32 6.49 -2.96
N THR A 53 7.08 5.54 -3.52
CA THR A 53 8.42 5.83 -3.95
C THR A 53 8.21 6.90 -5.00
N ARG A 54 8.39 8.16 -4.58
CA ARG A 54 8.75 9.23 -5.49
C ARG A 54 9.86 8.58 -6.31
N ARG A 55 9.60 8.23 -7.58
CA ARG A 55 10.71 7.90 -8.49
C ARG A 55 11.57 9.14 -8.38
N GLY A 56 12.65 9.07 -7.60
CA GLY A 56 13.68 10.07 -7.66
C GLY A 56 14.00 10.09 -9.13
N GLY A 57 13.67 11.20 -9.81
CA GLY A 57 13.95 11.34 -11.23
C GLY A 57 15.37 10.85 -11.40
N HIS A 58 15.55 9.84 -12.26
CA HIS A 58 16.83 9.15 -12.42
C HIS A 58 17.95 10.17 -12.26
N LEU A 59 18.79 9.98 -11.24
CA LEU A 59 19.93 10.87 -10.98
C LEU A 59 20.83 10.80 -12.21
N GLY A 60 20.61 11.74 -13.13
CA GLY A 60 21.39 11.98 -14.34
C GLY A 60 21.37 10.81 -15.33
N GLU A 61 21.18 11.11 -16.60
CA GLU A 61 21.80 10.29 -17.63
C GLU A 61 23.30 10.11 -17.29
N PRO A 62 23.89 8.93 -17.53
CA PRO A 62 25.33 8.76 -17.33
C PRO A 62 26.06 9.84 -18.12
N PHE A 63 27.02 10.51 -17.46
CA PHE A 63 27.83 11.56 -18.08
C PHE A 63 28.37 11.06 -19.42
N THR A 64 27.94 11.68 -20.51
CA THR A 64 28.47 11.31 -21.83
C THR A 64 29.98 11.59 -21.84
N PRO A 65 30.78 10.87 -22.66
CA PRO A 65 32.23 11.10 -22.72
C PRO A 65 32.61 12.58 -22.98
N LYS A 66 31.78 13.30 -23.73
CA LYS A 66 31.95 14.74 -23.98
C LYS A 66 31.72 15.60 -22.75
N GLN A 67 30.66 15.32 -21.98
CA GLN A 67 30.39 16.02 -20.72
C GLN A 67 31.49 15.72 -19.69
N HIS A 68 32.00 14.49 -19.66
CA HIS A 68 33.05 14.10 -18.72
C HIS A 68 34.37 14.82 -19.06
N ALA A 69 34.73 14.88 -20.34
CA ALA A 69 35.90 15.65 -20.80
C ALA A 69 35.77 17.15 -20.51
N ALA A 70 34.57 17.72 -20.64
CA ALA A 70 34.32 19.12 -20.29
C ALA A 70 34.44 19.38 -18.79
N TRP A 71 33.96 18.46 -17.95
CA TRP A 71 34.08 18.53 -16.49
C TRP A 71 35.54 18.40 -16.02
N LEU A 72 36.30 17.46 -16.59
CA LEU A 72 37.74 17.35 -16.33
C LEU A 72 38.49 18.64 -16.73
N LYS A 73 38.16 19.22 -17.89
CA LYS A 73 38.76 20.49 -18.33
C LYS A 73 38.40 21.66 -17.42
N ALA A 74 37.23 21.64 -16.80
CA ALA A 74 36.78 22.64 -15.83
C ALA A 74 37.42 22.45 -14.43
N GLY A 75 38.28 21.44 -14.24
CA GLY A 75 38.99 21.21 -12.98
C GLY A 75 38.22 20.36 -11.97
N GLY A 76 37.31 19.51 -12.43
CA GLY A 76 36.48 18.64 -11.58
C GLY A 76 37.25 17.70 -10.62
N ASP A 77 38.54 17.48 -10.87
CA ASP A 77 39.43 16.64 -10.05
C ASP A 77 40.19 17.42 -8.96
N ARG A 78 39.84 18.70 -8.73
CA ARG A 78 40.37 19.50 -7.61
C ARG A 78 39.40 19.48 -6.43
N ALA A 79 39.26 18.31 -5.79
CA ALA A 79 38.65 18.16 -4.47
C ALA A 79 39.72 17.78 -3.44
#